data_AF-A0A7J7KQN9-F1
#
_entry.id   AF-A0A7J7KQN9-F1
#
_cell.length_a   1.000
_cell.length_b   1.000
_cell.length_c   1.000
_cell.angle_alpha   90.00
_cell.angle_beta   90.00
_cell.angle_gamma   90.00
#
_symmetry.space_group_name_H-M   'P 1'
#
loop_
_entity.id
_entity.type
_entity.pdbx_description
1 polymer ?
#
loop_
_entity_poly.entity_id
_entity_poly.type
_entity_poly.pdbx_seq_one_letter_code
_entity_poly.pdbx_strand_id
1 'polypeptide(L)'
;MNDPQIQRFVVQTKQRAEFQTLVNSITNDCWDKCITYTISSLDSKQERCITNCVQRFIDTSKMLTQRLSEAGSKSAQKSPQGFGSKLYN
;
A
#
# COMPACT_ATOMS: atom_id res chain seq x y z
N MET A 1 -16.01 -13.56 -22.89
CA MET A 1 -15.17 -13.03 -21.79
C MET A 1 -14.74 -14.10 -20.76
N ASN A 2 -14.91 -15.41 -21.03
CA ASN A 2 -14.50 -16.48 -20.10
C ASN A 2 -13.28 -17.28 -20.58
N ASP A 3 -12.49 -16.75 -21.52
CA ASP A 3 -11.26 -17.43 -21.96
C ASP A 3 -10.20 -17.40 -20.83
N PRO A 4 -9.72 -18.57 -20.36
CA PRO A 4 -8.71 -18.64 -19.29
C PRO A 4 -7.40 -17.91 -19.61
N GLN A 5 -7.01 -17.80 -20.88
CA GLN A 5 -5.80 -17.08 -21.29
C GLN A 5 -5.99 -15.56 -21.10
N ILE A 6 -7.14 -15.04 -21.50
CA ILE A 6 -7.48 -13.63 -21.34
C ILE A 6 -7.57 -13.26 -19.86
N GLN A 7 -8.18 -14.12 -19.02
CA GLN A 7 -8.24 -13.88 -17.57
C GLN A 7 -6.84 -13.78 -16.95
N ARG A 8 -5.92 -14.69 -17.31
CA ARG A 8 -4.53 -14.64 -16.82
C ARG A 8 -3.81 -13.38 -17.28
N PHE A 9 -3.96 -13.02 -18.56
CA PHE A 9 -3.37 -11.81 -19.11
C PHE A 9 -3.87 -10.54 -18.40
N VAL A 10 -5.19 -10.44 -18.15
CA VAL A 10 -5.80 -9.31 -17.44
C VAL A 10 -5.24 -9.18 -16.03
N VAL A 11 -5.14 -10.28 -15.28
CA VAL A 11 -4.59 -10.27 -13.91
C VAL A 11 -3.13 -9.80 -13.90
N GLN A 12 -2.29 -10.34 -14.79
CA GLN A 12 -0.88 -9.96 -14.88
C GLN A 12 -0.69 -8.50 -15.28
N THR A 13 -1.47 -8.04 -16.27
CA THR A 13 -1.42 -6.65 -16.75
C THR A 13 -1.87 -5.69 -15.64
N LYS A 14 -2.93 -6.05 -14.91
CA LYS A 14 -3.40 -5.26 -13.77
C LYS A 14 -2.35 -5.15 -12.67
N GLN A 15 -1.76 -6.27 -12.26
CA GLN A 15 -0.70 -6.26 -11.23
C GLN A 15 0.48 -5.38 -11.64
N ARG A 16 0.88 -5.42 -12.91
CA ARG A 16 1.95 -4.58 -13.44
C ARG A 16 1.58 -3.10 -13.42
N ALA A 17 0.34 -2.75 -13.79
CA ALA A 17 -0.14 -1.37 -13.76
C ALA A 17 -0.23 -0.81 -12.33
N GLU A 18 -0.70 -1.61 -11.39
CA GLU A 18 -0.74 -1.25 -9.96
C GLU A 18 0.68 -1.05 -9.41
N PHE A 19 1.61 -1.95 -9.74
CA PHE A 19 3.01 -1.82 -9.36
C PHE A 19 3.65 -0.54 -9.94
N GLN A 20 3.40 -0.24 -11.21
CA GLN A 20 3.92 0.99 -11.82
C GLN A 20 3.36 2.25 -11.14
N THR A 21 2.09 2.23 -10.75
CA THR A 21 1.46 3.33 -10.02
C THR A 21 2.15 3.54 -8.67
N LEU A 22 2.43 2.45 -7.94
CA LEU A 22 3.17 2.49 -6.68
C LEU A 22 4.58 3.06 -6.88
N VAL A 23 5.33 2.57 -7.88
CA VAL A 23 6.67 3.06 -8.20
C VAL A 23 6.63 4.57 -8.45
N ASN A 24 5.71 5.04 -9.30
CA ASN A 24 5.58 6.46 -9.61
C ASN A 24 5.25 7.30 -8.35
N SER A 25 4.38 6.80 -7.48
CA SER A 25 4.05 7.49 -6.21
C SER A 25 5.28 7.64 -5.32
N ILE A 26 6.03 6.55 -5.10
CA ILE A 26 7.24 6.56 -4.27
C ILE A 26 8.31 7.46 -4.90
N THR A 27 8.46 7.40 -6.23
CA THR A 27 9.39 8.26 -6.96
C THR A 27 9.10 9.73 -6.72
N ASN A 28 7.84 10.16 -6.88
CA ASN A 28 7.46 11.56 -6.65
C ASN A 28 7.69 11.98 -5.19
N ASP A 29 7.20 11.17 -4.23
CA ASP A 29 7.34 11.49 -2.81
C ASP A 29 8.80 11.60 -2.36
N CYS A 30 9.65 10.68 -2.83
CA CYS A 30 11.07 10.70 -2.50
C CYS A 30 11.84 11.76 -3.27
N TRP A 31 11.42 12.09 -4.49
CA TRP A 31 11.98 13.20 -5.26
C TRP A 31 11.80 14.52 -4.50
N ASP A 32 10.57 14.85 -4.12
CA ASP A 32 10.23 16.11 -3.43
C ASP A 32 10.96 16.24 -2.08
N LYS A 33 11.26 15.12 -1.41
CA LYS A 33 11.97 15.11 -0.12
C LYS A 33 13.49 15.23 -0.26
N CYS A 34 14.06 14.62 -1.29
CA CYS A 34 15.51 14.42 -1.37
C CYS A 34 16.20 15.33 -2.39
N ILE A 35 15.47 15.81 -3.41
CA ILE A 35 16.06 16.59 -4.49
C ILE A 35 15.75 18.07 -4.27
N THR A 36 16.73 18.77 -3.71
CA THR A 36 16.64 20.20 -3.41
C THR A 36 17.17 21.09 -4.54
N TYR A 37 17.97 20.52 -5.45
CA TYR A 37 18.46 21.16 -6.66
C TYR A 37 18.70 20.11 -7.74
N THR A 38 18.53 20.50 -8.99
CA THR A 38 18.74 19.64 -10.14
C THR A 38 20.15 19.80 -10.69
N ILE A 39 20.93 18.74 -10.65
CA ILE A 39 22.20 18.57 -11.36
C ILE A 39 22.06 17.43 -12.37
N SER A 40 23.01 17.30 -13.29
CA SER A 40 23.01 16.24 -14.33
C SER A 40 23.05 14.81 -13.76
N SER A 41 23.36 14.65 -12.48
CA SER A 41 23.45 13.38 -11.76
C SER A 41 23.11 13.59 -10.29
N LEU A 42 22.66 12.54 -9.60
CA LEU A 42 22.51 12.58 -8.15
C LEU A 42 23.88 12.64 -7.48
N ASP A 43 24.06 13.51 -6.50
CA ASP A 43 25.23 13.45 -5.63
C ASP A 43 25.06 12.41 -4.50
N SER A 44 26.14 12.12 -3.78
CA SER A 44 26.16 11.09 -2.73
C SER A 44 25.17 11.36 -1.58
N LYS A 45 24.81 12.62 -1.30
CA LYS A 45 23.80 12.96 -0.29
C LYS A 45 22.40 12.68 -0.83
N GLN A 46 22.12 13.06 -2.07
CA GLN A 46 20.85 12.80 -2.75
C GLN A 46 20.61 11.29 -2.93
N GLU A 47 21.61 10.53 -3.39
CA GLU A 47 21.54 9.07 -3.53
C GLU A 47 21.24 8.38 -2.19
N ARG A 48 21.96 8.76 -1.13
CA ARG A 48 21.74 8.24 0.21
C ARG A 48 20.35 8.61 0.72
N CYS A 49 19.89 9.84 0.47
CA CYS A 49 18.55 10.26 0.85
C CYS A 49 17.48 9.42 0.15
N ILE A 50 17.55 9.25 -1.17
CA ILE A 50 16.55 8.46 -1.92
C ILE A 50 16.54 7.01 -1.45
N THR A 51 17.72 6.40 -1.26
CA THR A 51 17.82 5.01 -0.74
C THR A 51 17.10 4.87 0.60
N ASN A 52 17.35 5.80 1.53
CA ASN A 52 16.70 5.81 2.82
C ASN A 52 15.20 6.11 2.72
N CYS A 53 14.80 7.05 1.87
CA CYS A 53 13.41 7.43 1.69
C CYS A 53 12.56 6.24 1.23
N VAL A 54 13.00 5.55 0.18
CA VAL A 54 12.30 4.37 -0.36
C VAL A 54 12.22 3.26 0.70
N GLN A 55 13.31 2.97 1.41
CA GLN A 55 13.31 1.98 2.48
C GLN A 55 12.31 2.34 3.59
N ARG A 56 12.29 3.61 4.03
CA ARG A 56 11.37 4.08 5.08
C ARG A 56 9.91 4.06 4.62
N PHE A 57 9.64 4.37 3.35
CA PHE A 57 8.30 4.30 2.77
C PHE A 57 7.77 2.87 2.84
N ILE A 58 8.58 1.90 2.39
CA ILE A 58 8.19 0.48 2.37
C ILE A 58 8.00 -0.05 3.80
N ASP A 59 8.95 0.23 4.71
CA ASP A 59 8.87 -0.20 6.12
C ASP A 59 7.61 0.33 6.80
N THR A 60 7.31 1.62 6.60
CA THR A 60 6.14 2.27 7.20
C THR A 60 4.84 1.75 6.60
N SER A 61 4.79 1.57 5.28
CA SER A 61 3.62 1.02 4.59
C SER A 61 3.30 -0.40 5.07
N LYS A 62 4.33 -1.23 5.27
CA LYS A 62 4.19 -2.58 5.84
C LYS A 62 3.65 -2.53 7.27
N MET A 63 4.24 -1.68 8.11
CA MET A 63 3.79 -1.49 9.50
C MET A 63 2.33 -1.07 9.54
N LEU A 64 1.93 -0.07 8.76
CA LEU A 64 0.56 0.41 8.71
C LEU A 64 -0.40 -0.69 8.24
N THR A 65 -0.06 -1.41 7.17
CA THR A 65 -0.87 -2.52 6.66
C THR A 65 -1.07 -3.61 7.71
N GLN A 66 -0.02 -3.96 8.45
CA GLN A 66 -0.12 -4.92 9.55
C GLN A 66 -1.09 -4.43 10.62
N ARG A 67 -1.00 -3.17 11.06
CA ARG A 67 -1.91 -2.61 12.07
C ARG A 67 -3.35 -2.53 11.59
N LEU A 68 -3.58 -2.20 10.32
CA LEU A 68 -4.91 -2.18 9.73
C LEU A 68 -5.52 -3.58 9.66
N SER A 69 -4.73 -4.59 9.31
CA SER A 69 -5.15 -6.00 9.33
C SER A 69 -5.50 -6.48 10.75
N GLU A 70 -4.68 -6.13 11.74
CA GLU A 70 -4.93 -6.41 13.15
C GLU A 70 -6.20 -5.71 13.66
N ALA A 71 -6.43 -4.45 13.28
CA ALA A 71 -7.62 -3.69 13.65
C ALA A 71 -8.89 -4.23 12.97
N GLY A 72 -8.81 -4.58 11.68
CA GLY A 72 -9.90 -5.19 10.92
C GLY A 72 -10.35 -6.52 11.54
N SER A 73 -9.39 -7.36 11.94
CA SER A 73 -9.65 -8.63 12.62
C SER A 73 -10.38 -8.47 13.96
N LYS A 74 -10.17 -7.34 14.67
CA LYS A 74 -10.88 -7.02 15.93
C LYS A 74 -12.31 -6.51 15.71
N SER A 75 -12.67 -6.10 14.50
CA SER A 75 -14.02 -5.60 14.16
C SER A 75 -14.99 -6.67 13.65
N ALA A 76 -14.50 -7.88 13.32
CA ALA A 76 -15.34 -9.03 12.94
C ALA A 76 -15.86 -9.86 14.13
N GLN A 77 -15.37 -9.61 15.36
CA GLN A 77 -15.88 -10.18 16.61
C GLN A 77 -16.74 -9.16 17.38
N LYS A 78 -17.80 -8.67 16.74
CA LYS A 78 -18.94 -8.14 17.49
C LYS A 78 -20.21 -8.65 16.82
N SER A 79 -20.56 -9.91 17.13
CA SER A 79 -21.92 -10.41 16.93
C SER A 79 -22.92 -9.40 17.53
N PRO A 80 -24.09 -9.22 16.90
CA PRO A 80 -25.07 -8.24 17.33
C PRO A 80 -25.56 -8.59 18.73
N GLN A 81 -25.35 -7.69 19.68
CA GLN A 81 -26.01 -7.79 20.97
C GLN A 81 -27.50 -7.52 20.76
N GLY A 82 -28.25 -8.63 20.73
CA GLY A 82 -29.68 -8.78 20.95
C GLY A 82 -30.58 -7.55 20.78
N PHE A 83 -31.23 -7.45 19.63
CA PHE A 83 -32.55 -6.86 19.54
C PHE A 83 -33.57 -8.01 19.62
N GLY A 84 -34.24 -8.15 20.78
CA GLY A 84 -35.42 -9.00 20.91
C GLY A 84 -35.24 -10.33 21.66
N SER A 85 -35.31 -10.29 22.98
CA SER A 85 -35.86 -11.39 23.81
C SER A 85 -36.16 -10.93 25.24
N LYS A 86 -37.00 -9.90 25.39
CA LYS A 86 -37.89 -9.79 26.56
C LYS A 86 -39.31 -9.95 26.05
N LEU A 87 -39.80 -11.18 26.01
CA LEU A 87 -41.22 -11.57 25.97
C LEU A 87 -41.27 -13.10 26.16
N TYR A 88 -40.96 -13.59 27.36
CA TYR A 88 -41.66 -14.69 28.03
C TYR A 88 -41.09 -14.89 29.45
N ASN A 89 -42.03 -14.91 30.41
CA ASN A 89 -41.93 -14.84 31.88
C ASN A 89 -41.20 -13.62 32.46
#